data_AF-A0A6N9HZA9-F1
#
_entry.id   AF-A0A6N9HZA9-F1
#
_cell.length_a   1.000
_cell.length_b   1.000
_cell.length_c   1.000
_cell.angle_alpha   90.00
_cell.angle_beta   90.00
_cell.angle_gamma   90.00
#
_symmetry.space_group_name_H-M   'P 1'
#
loop_
_entity.id
_entity.type
_entity.pdbx_description
1 polymer ?
#
loop_
_entity_poly.entity_id
_entity_poly.type
_entity_poly.pdbx_seq_one_letter_code
_entity_poly.pdbx_strand_id
1 'polypeptide(L)' 'MNKREYIDLLPYIKEAQNGDTESLAFLLKRFDALLIKHAFINNQFDEDCYQDLRELFVYLVRKFNIDKHCDNADL' A
#
# COMPACT_ATOMS: atom_id res chain seq x y z
N MET A 1 -2.43 10.78 22.70
CA MET A 1 -1.37 10.14 21.89
C MET A 1 -1.98 8.90 21.25
N ASN A 2 -2.31 8.93 19.96
CA ASN A 2 -2.92 7.78 19.29
C ASN A 2 -1.91 6.64 19.24
N LYS A 3 -2.13 5.57 20.02
CA LYS A 3 -1.44 4.30 19.83
C LYS A 3 -1.81 3.84 18.42
N ARG A 4 -0.85 3.82 17.49
CA ARG A 4 -1.06 3.19 16.19
C ARG A 4 -1.26 1.71 16.45
N GLU A 5 -2.48 1.24 16.30
CA GLU A 5 -2.80 -0.17 16.36
C GLU A 5 -1.97 -0.92 15.32
N TYR A 6 -1.36 -2.01 15.74
CA TYR A 6 -0.64 -2.89 14.83
C TYR A 6 -1.68 -3.62 13.98
N ILE A 7 -1.63 -3.40 12.67
CA ILE A 7 -2.49 -4.08 11.69
C ILE A 7 -1.58 -4.93 10.83
N ASP A 8 -1.84 -6.24 10.79
CA ASP A 8 -1.19 -7.13 9.84
C ASP A 8 -1.74 -6.85 8.44
N LEU A 9 -0.86 -6.46 7.52
CA LEU A 9 -1.21 -6.10 6.15
C LEU A 9 -1.14 -7.29 5.19
N LEU A 10 -0.50 -8.40 5.59
CA LEU A 10 -0.32 -9.56 4.72
C LEU A 10 -1.65 -10.16 4.22
N PRO A 11 -2.70 -10.31 5.06
CA PRO A 11 -3.99 -10.82 4.59
C PRO A 11 -4.59 -9.94 3.48
N TYR A 12 -4.55 -8.61 3.66
CA TYR A 12 -5.07 -7.67 2.66
C TYR A 12 -4.26 -7.69 1.36
N ILE A 13 -2.94 -7.87 1.43
CA ILE A 13 -2.10 -7.99 0.23
C ILE A 13 -2.46 -9.28 -0.52
N LYS A 14 -2.65 -10.41 0.18
CA LYS A 14 -3.08 -11.70 -0.43
C LYS A 14 -4.43 -11.56 -1.13
N GLU A 15 -5.42 -11.02 -0.44
CA GLU A 15 -6.76 -10.87 -1.02
C GLU A 15 -6.77 -9.88 -2.19
N ALA A 16 -6.04 -8.77 -2.08
CA ALA A 16 -5.88 -7.83 -3.19
C ALA A 16 -5.22 -8.46 -4.43
N GLN A 17 -4.27 -9.39 -4.24
CA GLN A 17 -3.66 -10.17 -5.34
C GLN A 17 -4.64 -11.16 -5.96
N ASN A 18 -5.59 -11.70 -5.18
CA ASN A 18 -6.67 -12.57 -5.65
C ASN A 18 -7.82 -11.80 -6.35
N GLY A 19 -7.73 -10.48 -6.44
CA GLY A 19 -8.71 -9.63 -7.12
C GLY A 19 -9.73 -8.98 -6.19
N ASP A 20 -9.59 -9.12 -4.86
CA ASP A 20 -10.47 -8.44 -3.92
C ASP A 20 -10.24 -6.93 -3.92
N THR A 21 -11.22 -6.20 -4.45
CA THR A 21 -11.16 -4.74 -4.58
C THR A 21 -11.27 -4.03 -3.24
N GLU A 22 -11.93 -4.64 -2.24
CA GLU A 22 -12.08 -4.04 -0.91
C GLU A 22 -10.75 -4.01 -0.16
N SER A 23 -9.98 -5.09 -0.21
CA SER A 23 -8.63 -5.15 0.37
C SER A 23 -7.67 -4.19 -0.32
N LEU A 24 -7.74 -4.07 -1.65
CA LEU A 24 -6.93 -3.09 -2.37
C LEU A 24 -7.30 -1.65 -1.99
N ALA A 25 -8.61 -1.35 -1.86
CA ALA A 25 -9.09 -0.05 -1.43
C ALA A 25 -8.67 0.27 0.01
N PHE A 26 -8.72 -0.72 0.91
CA PHE A 26 -8.22 -0.60 2.28
C PHE A 26 -6.74 -0.25 2.30
N LEU A 27 -5.91 -0.97 1.53
CA LEU A 27 -4.47 -0.71 1.41
C LEU A 27 -4.20 0.71 0.88
N LEU A 28 -4.88 1.11 -0.19
CA LEU A 28 -4.76 2.48 -0.74
C LEU A 28 -5.10 3.54 0.32
N LYS A 29 -6.24 3.38 1.02
CA LYS A 29 -6.65 4.32 2.08
C LYS A 29 -5.65 4.35 3.23
N ARG A 30 -5.07 3.19 3.58
CA ARG A 30 -4.12 3.06 4.68
C ARG A 30 -2.79 3.79 4.41
N PHE A 31 -2.37 3.86 3.15
CA PHE A 31 -1.15 4.53 2.70
C PHE A 31 -1.39 5.91 2.07
N ASP A 32 -2.65 6.35 1.94
CA ASP A 32 -3.02 7.59 1.27
C ASP A 32 -2.25 8.82 1.75
N ALA A 33 -2.14 9.00 3.07
CA ALA A 33 -1.38 10.11 3.63
C ALA A 33 0.12 10.10 3.24
N LEU A 34 0.70 8.92 3.01
CA LEU A 34 2.08 8.79 2.54
C LEU A 34 2.16 9.11 1.04
N LEU A 35 1.22 8.63 0.25
CA LEU A 35 1.14 8.93 -1.19
C LEU A 35 0.96 10.44 -1.41
N ILE A 36 0.04 11.08 -0.67
CA ILE A 36 -0.16 12.54 -0.68
C ILE A 36 1.16 13.24 -0.34
N LYS A 37 1.86 12.82 0.73
CA LYS A 37 3.13 13.43 1.12
C LYS A 37 4.18 13.36 0.00
N HIS A 38 4.22 12.26 -0.76
CA HIS A 38 5.16 12.09 -1.87
C HIS A 38 4.73 12.81 -3.15
N ALA A 39 3.46 13.19 -3.28
CA ALA A 39 2.95 13.99 -4.38
C ALA A 39 3.21 15.50 -4.24
N PHE A 40 3.82 15.96 -3.14
CA PHE A 40 4.21 17.36 -3.00
C PHE A 40 5.57 17.63 -3.66
N ILE A 41 5.58 18.52 -4.64
CA ILE A 41 6.79 19.00 -5.32
C ILE A 41 6.88 20.52 -5.10
N ASN A 42 7.99 21.00 -4.55
CA ASN A 42 8.18 22.42 -4.22
C ASN A 42 7.03 23.03 -3.39
N ASN A 43 6.55 22.29 -2.38
CA ASN A 43 5.39 22.64 -1.53
C ASN A 43 4.05 22.82 -2.27
N GLN A 44 3.95 22.38 -3.52
CA GLN A 44 2.69 22.30 -4.25
C GLN A 44 2.27 20.85 -4.42
N PHE A 45 0.98 20.59 -4.24
CA PHE A 45 0.42 19.28 -4.50
C PHE A 45 0.33 19.06 -6.02
N ASP A 46 0.96 18.01 -6.50
CA ASP A 46 0.93 17.60 -7.89
C ASP A 46 -0.07 16.45 -8.05
N GLU A 47 -1.22 16.74 -8.69
CA GLU A 47 -2.31 15.78 -8.90
C GLU A 47 -1.89 14.61 -9.79
N ASP A 48 -1.09 14.87 -10.83
CA ASP A 48 -0.62 13.84 -11.76
C ASP A 48 0.37 12.92 -11.04
N CYS A 49 1.29 13.49 -10.25
CA CYS A 49 2.19 12.73 -9.40
C CYS A 49 1.42 11.86 -8.39
N TYR A 50 0.35 12.37 -7.78
CA TYR A 50 -0.48 11.58 -6.88
C TYR A 50 -1.16 10.41 -7.59
N GLN A 51 -1.67 10.61 -8.82
CA GLN A 51 -2.24 9.54 -9.62
C GLN A 51 -1.20 8.46 -9.95
N ASP A 52 -0.03 8.87 -10.45
CA ASP A 52 1.08 7.94 -10.76
C ASP A 52 1.51 7.12 -9.54
N LEU A 53 1.62 7.76 -8.37
CA LEU A 53 1.95 7.10 -7.12
C LEU A 53 0.90 6.05 -6.73
N ARG A 54 -0.39 6.33 -6.95
CA ARG A 54 -1.47 5.37 -6.67
C ARG A 54 -1.46 4.20 -7.65
N GLU A 55 -1.24 4.46 -8.94
CA GLU A 55 -1.14 3.40 -9.95
C GLU A 55 0.07 2.50 -9.68
N LEU A 56 1.23 3.09 -9.38
CA LEU A 56 2.42 2.37 -8.98
C LEU A 56 2.17 1.55 -7.72
N PHE A 57 1.48 2.11 -6.72
CA PHE A 57 1.13 1.38 -5.50
C PHE A 57 0.28 0.14 -5.80
N VAL A 58 -0.77 0.28 -6.63
CA VAL A 58 -1.62 -0.85 -7.04
C VAL A 58 -0.79 -1.91 -7.77
N TYR A 59 0.08 -1.48 -8.70
CA TYR A 59 0.97 -2.39 -9.40
C TYR A 59 1.89 -3.15 -8.44
N LEU A 60 2.49 -2.45 -7.48
CA LEU A 60 3.38 -3.03 -6.48
C LEU A 60 2.65 -4.01 -5.56
N VAL A 61 1.45 -3.69 -5.08
CA VAL A 61 0.64 -4.63 -4.27
C VAL A 61 0.38 -5.92 -5.05
N ARG A 62 0.00 -5.82 -6.32
CA ARG A 62 -0.27 -6.98 -7.19
C ARG A 62 0.97 -7.81 -7.51
N LYS A 63 2.16 -7.21 -7.48
CA LYS A 63 3.44 -7.87 -7.81
C LYS A 63 4.29 -8.19 -6.58
N PHE A 64 3.83 -7.83 -5.39
CA PHE A 64 4.57 -8.04 -4.16
C PHE A 64 4.78 -9.54 -3.93
N ASN A 65 6.04 -9.96 -3.84
CA ASN A 65 6.36 -11.36 -3.60
C ASN A 65 6.21 -11.66 -2.10
N ILE A 66 5.08 -12.26 -1.73
CA ILE A 66 4.75 -12.56 -0.34
C ILE A 66 5.69 -13.64 0.20
N ASP A 67 5.98 -14.68 -0.58
CA ASP A 67 6.77 -15.84 -0.14
C ASP A 67 8.18 -15.42 0.29
N LYS A 68 8.81 -14.53 -0.49
CA LYS A 68 10.13 -13.95 -0.16
C LYS A 68 10.17 -13.22 1.19
N HIS A 69 9.03 -12.76 1.69
CA HIS A 69 8.91 -11.98 2.91
C HIS A 69 8.19 -12.71 4.05
N CYS A 70 7.67 -13.91 3.79
CA CYS A 70 7.04 -14.80 4.76
C CYS A 70 7.95 -15.99 5.15
N ASP A 71 8.98 -16.30 4.37
CA ASP A 71 9.96 -17.36 4.67
C ASP A 71 11.02 -16.88 5.68
N ASN A 72 10.61 -16.73 6.94
CA ASN A 72 11.46 -16.88 8.15
C ASN A 72 10.57 -17.35 9.32
N ALA A 73 9.72 -18.35 9.08
CA ALA A 73 8.90 -18.97 10.12
C ALA A 73 9.16 -20.48 10.29
N ASP A 74 10.12 -21.06 9.57
CA ASP A 74 10.55 -22.45 9.76
C ASP A 74 12.08 -22.56 9.57
N LEU A 75 12.84 -22.38 10.66
CA LEU A 75 14.15 -23.00 10.96
C LEU A 75 14.50 -22.79 12.44
#